data_AF-A0A1H0FHC0-F1
#
_entry.id   AF-A0A1H0FHC0-F1
#
_cell.length_a   1.000
_cell.length_b   1.000
_cell.length_c   1.000
_cell.angle_alpha   90.00
_cell.angle_beta   90.00
_cell.angle_gamma   90.00
#
_symmetry.space_group_name_H-M   'P 1'
#
loop_
_entity.id
_entity.type
_entity.pdbx_description
1 polymer ?
#
loop_
_entity_poly.entity_id
_entity_poly.type
_entity_poly.pdbx_seq_one_letter_code
_entity_poly.pdbx_strand_id
1 'polypeptide(L)' 'MIAFLENLKALAFLLIFISSIVYYWQLKLLKRKRKLSKSEMAMYVINLIAPFTYAFIYIILLLGT' A
#
# COMPACT_ATOMS: atom_id res chain seq x y z
N MET A 1 -15.30 15.69 16.61
CA MET A 1 -15.84 14.66 15.71
C MET A 1 -14.98 14.48 14.45
N ILE A 2 -14.60 15.56 13.75
CA ILE A 2 -13.73 15.51 12.56
C ILE A 2 -12.32 14.97 12.87
N ALA A 3 -11.66 15.46 13.92
CA ALA A 3 -10.31 15.00 14.32
C ALA A 3 -10.24 13.50 14.68
N PHE A 4 -11.33 12.93 15.21
CA PHE A 4 -11.40 11.49 15.47
C PHE A 4 -11.41 10.69 14.16
N LEU A 5 -12.17 11.17 13.17
CA LEU A 5 -12.25 10.55 11.85
C LEU A 5 -10.91 10.65 11.10
N GLU A 6 -10.19 11.76 11.23
CA GLU A 6 -8.84 11.93 10.66
C GLU A 6 -7.82 10.98 11.27
N ASN A 7 -7.81 10.84 12.60
CA ASN A 7 -6.92 9.89 13.28
C ASN A 7 -7.24 8.44 12.92
N LEU A 8 -8.52 8.10 12.77
CA LEU A 8 -8.96 6.77 12.37
C LEU A 8 -8.55 6.45 10.92
N LYS A 9 -8.63 7.46 10.03
CA LYS A 9 -8.11 7.37 8.66
C LYS A 9 -6.60 7.18 8.65
N ALA A 10 -5.85 7.91 9.47
CA ALA A 10 -4.40 7.75 9.58
C ALA A 10 -4.01 6.35 10.09
N LEU A 11 -4.72 5.83 11.09
CA LEU A 11 -4.55 4.47 11.59
C LEU A 11 -4.86 3.41 10.52
N ALA A 12 -5.97 3.56 9.79
CA ALA A 12 -6.33 2.66 8.70
C ALA A 12 -5.26 2.66 7.60
N PHE A 13 -4.72 3.83 7.24
CA PHE A 13 -3.61 3.93 6.30
C PHE A 13 -2.36 3.21 6.79
N LEU A 14 -2.00 3.37 8.06
CA LEU A 14 -0.89 2.66 8.68
C LEU A 14 -1.08 1.15 8.64
N LEU A 15 -2.28 0.66 8.95
CA LEU A 15 -2.63 -0.76 8.88
C LEU A 15 -2.53 -1.31 7.46
N ILE A 16 -3.05 -0.58 6.47
CA ILE A 16 -2.95 -0.95 5.05
C ILE A 16 -1.48 -0.94 4.60
N PHE A 17 -0.69 0.01 5.09
CA PHE A 17 0.73 0.12 4.75
C PHE A 17 1.54 -1.06 5.32
N ILE A 18 1.31 -1.41 6.59
CA ILE A 18 1.95 -2.55 7.24
C ILE A 18 1.54 -3.86 6.55
N SER A 19 0.24 -4.04 6.27
CA SER A 19 -0.24 -5.25 5.59
C SER A 19 0.35 -5.38 4.18
N SER A 20 0.47 -4.25 3.46
CA SER A 20 1.14 -4.17 2.17
C SER A 20 2.59 -4.62 2.25
N ILE A 21 3.36 -4.16 3.25
CA ILE A 21 4.77 -4.56 3.43
C ILE A 21 4.90 -6.05 3.74
N VAL A 22 4.09 -6.57 4.68
CA VAL A 22 4.10 -7.98 5.05
C VAL A 22 3.76 -8.86 3.86
N TYR A 23 2.75 -8.46 3.08
CA TYR A 23 2.32 -9.19 1.90
C TYR A 23 3.38 -9.17 0.79
N TYR A 24 4.05 -8.05 0.59
CA TYR A 24 5.19 -7.94 -0.32
C TYR A 24 6.35 -8.87 0.08
N TRP A 25 6.68 -8.93 1.38
CA TRP A 25 7.70 -9.86 1.87
C TRP A 25 7.31 -11.32 1.69
N GLN A 26 6.06 -11.68 2.00
CA GLN A 26 5.56 -13.03 1.72
C GLN A 26 5.67 -13.37 0.24
N LEU A 27 5.27 -12.46 -0.65
CA LEU A 27 5.38 -12.68 -2.09
C LEU A 27 6.82 -12.80 -2.58
N LYS A 28 7.74 -12.00 -2.04
CA LYS A 28 9.17 -12.08 -2.38
C LYS A 28 9.77 -13.43 -1.98
N LEU A 29 9.38 -13.95 -0.81
CA LEU A 29 9.78 -15.29 -0.35
C LEU A 29 9.16 -16.39 -1.23
N LEU A 30 7.89 -16.24 -1.61
CA LEU A 30 7.20 -17.18 -2.49
C LEU A 30 7.80 -17.20 -3.90
N LYS A 31 8.12 -16.03 -4.46
CA LYS A 31 8.77 -15.86 -5.78
C LYS A 31 10.14 -16.54 -5.84
N ARG A 32 10.85 -16.61 -4.72
CA ARG A 32 12.15 -17.29 -4.61
C ARG A 32 12.01 -18.82 -4.57
N LYS A 33 10.86 -19.35 -4.13
CA LYS A 33 10.57 -20.78 -4.06
C LYS A 33 9.79 -21.33 -5.28
N ARG A 34 8.99 -20.50 -5.96
CA ARG A 34 8.11 -20.91 -7.07
C ARG A 34 7.79 -19.71 -8.00
N LYS A 35 7.38 -19.98 -9.25
CA LYS A 35 6.75 -18.98 -10.13
C LYS A 35 5.41 -18.51 -9.52
N LEU A 36 5.24 -17.20 -9.35
CA LEU A 36 4.00 -16.59 -8.88
C LEU A 36 2.84 -16.88 -9.83
N SER A 37 1.67 -17.19 -9.27
CA SER A 37 0.41 -17.24 -10.02
C SER A 37 0.07 -15.86 -10.59
N LYS A 38 -0.71 -15.82 -11.68
CA LYS A 38 -1.21 -14.57 -12.28
C LYS A 38 -1.96 -13.70 -11.27
N SER A 39 -2.69 -14.30 -10.33
CA SER A 39 -3.41 -13.60 -9.26
C SER A 39 -2.47 -12.95 -8.24
N GLU A 40 -1.46 -13.71 -7.78
CA GLU A 40 -0.44 -13.22 -6.85
C GLU A 40 0.37 -12.08 -7.48
N MET A 41 0.67 -12.18 -8.78
CA MET A 41 1.36 -11.14 -9.53
C MET A 41 0.52 -9.86 -9.69
N ALA A 42 -0.80 -9.97 -9.90
CA ALA A 42 -1.68 -8.80 -9.92
C ALA A 42 -1.69 -8.08 -8.56
N MET A 43 -1.78 -8.86 -7.47
CA MET A 43 -1.75 -8.34 -6.10
C MET A 43 -0.41 -7.66 -5.78
N TYR A 44 0.72 -8.19 -6.28
CA TYR A 44 2.03 -7.55 -6.20
C TYR A 44 2.05 -6.18 -6.89
N VAL A 45 1.48 -6.08 -8.10
CA VAL A 45 1.46 -4.84 -8.88
C VAL A 45 0.58 -3.79 -8.20
N ILE A 46 -0.60 -4.18 -7.69
CA ILE A 46 -1.47 -3.28 -6.91
C ILE A 46 -0.72 -2.73 -5.70
N ASN A 47 -0.03 -3.60 -4.96
CA ASN A 47 0.72 -3.24 -3.78
C ASN A 47 1.94 -2.34 -4.09
N LEU A 48 2.52 -2.50 -5.29
CA LEU A 48 3.60 -1.65 -5.77
C LEU A 48 3.09 -0.27 -6.18
N ILE A 49 1.92 -0.17 -6.80
CA ILE A 49 1.32 1.10 -7.26
C ILE A 49 0.75 1.90 -6.08
N ALA A 50 0.19 1.24 -5.06
CA ALA A 50 -0.41 1.90 -3.89
C ALA A 50 0.46 2.99 -3.23
N PRO A 51 1.75 2.78 -2.91
CA PRO A 51 2.60 3.83 -2.35
C PRO A 51 2.88 4.97 -3.35
N PHE A 52 2.97 4.69 -4.66
CA PHE A 52 3.11 5.75 -5.67
C PHE A 52 1.85 6.62 -5.75
N THR A 53 0.67 6.01 -5.73
CA THR A 53 -0.60 6.75 -5.70
C THR A 53 -0.69 7.63 -4.46
N TYR A 54 -0.27 7.10 -3.31
CA TYR A 54 -0.26 7.87 -2.06
C TYR A 54 0.71 9.05 -2.12
N ALA A 55 1.95 8.83 -2.61
CA ALA A 55 2.93 9.90 -2.81
C ALA A 55 2.43 10.96 -3.80
N PHE A 56 1.78 10.54 -4.88
CA PHE A 56 1.25 11.44 -5.90
C PHE A 56 0.13 12.34 -5.35
N ILE A 57 -0.80 11.77 -4.58
CA ILE A 57 -1.83 12.54 -3.88
C ILE A 57 -1.20 13.54 -2.91
N TYR A 58 -0.15 13.15 -2.20
CA TYR A 58 0.54 14.05 -1.27
C TYR A 58 1.24 15.21 -1.98
N ILE A 59 1.88 14.94 -3.13
CA ILE A 59 2.51 15.97 -3.97
C ILE A 59 1.46 16.95 -4.52
N ILE A 60 0.31 16.44 -4.99
CA ILE A 60 -0.79 17.29 -5.45
C ILE A 60 -1.30 18.18 -4.32
N LEU A 61 -1.46 17.62 -3.12
CA LEU A 61 -1.90 18.38 -1.94
C LEU A 61 -0.90 19.49 -1.58
N LEU A 62 0.41 19.22 -1.69
CA LEU A 62 1.47 20.20 -1.43
C LEU A 62 1.53 21.31 -2.50
N LEU A 63 1.23 20.99 -3.75
CA LEU A 63 1.21 21.97 -4.86
C LEU A 63 -0.09 22.78 -4.93
N GLY A 64 -1.18 22.25 -4.38
CA GLY A 64 -2.49 22.92 -4.31
C GLY A 64 -2.71 23.79 -3.07
N THR A 65 -1.77 23.77 -2.12
CA THR A 65 -1.67 24.71 -0.98
C THR A 65 -0.69 25.84 -1.29
#